data_AF-A0A285Z2T7-F1
#
_entry.id   AF-A0A285Z2T7-F1
#
_cell.length_a   1.000
_cell.length_b   1.000
_cell.length_c   1.000
_cell.angle_alpha   90.00
_cell.angle_beta   90.00
_cell.angle_gamma   90.00
#
_symmetry.space_group_name_H-M   'P 1'
#
loop_
_entity.id
_entity.type
_entity.pdbx_description
1 polymer ?
#
loop_
_entity_poly.entity_id
_entity_poly.type
_entity_poly.pdbx_seq_one_letter_code
_entity_poly.pdbx_strand_id
1 'polypeptide(L)'
;MPVAFDSARVVRLLGADVRRTLGEGLLAELSDVVANIDELARGWDKDGRDYQEYCEQRVVDDFQQYVLDTHTHTTWPPCPRHPNHPLEYAAESDAWCCPRDGAAIAPLGGLGLPEGARPGG
;
A
#
# COMPACT_ATOMS: atom_id res chain seq x y z
N MET A 1 15.23 5.33 -19.77
CA MET A 1 15.63 5.79 -18.43
C MET A 1 15.27 4.67 -17.47
N PRO A 2 16.20 4.20 -16.63
CA PRO A 2 15.84 3.29 -15.54
C PRO A 2 14.78 3.98 -14.67
N VAL A 3 13.69 3.29 -14.38
CA VAL A 3 12.66 3.78 -13.46
C VAL A 3 13.14 3.38 -12.08
N ALA A 4 13.71 4.34 -11.35
CA ALA A 4 14.02 4.15 -9.93
C ALA A 4 12.71 4.04 -9.15
N PHE A 5 12.76 3.31 -8.04
CA PHE A 5 11.62 3.17 -7.13
C PHE A 5 11.10 4.55 -6.69
N ASP A 6 9.84 4.88 -7.03
CA ASP A 6 9.17 6.11 -6.59
C ASP A 6 8.62 5.97 -5.16
N SER A 7 9.52 5.94 -4.19
CA SER A 7 9.18 5.87 -2.77
C SER A 7 8.30 7.04 -2.30
N ALA A 8 8.50 8.24 -2.87
CA ALA A 8 7.72 9.42 -2.54
C ALA A 8 6.24 9.26 -2.91
N ARG A 9 5.94 8.66 -4.07
CA ARG A 9 4.56 8.32 -4.46
C ARG A 9 3.93 7.35 -3.47
N VAL A 10 4.63 6.28 -3.10
CA VAL A 10 4.10 5.26 -2.18
C VAL A 10 3.80 5.86 -0.81
N VAL A 11 4.73 6.63 -0.23
CA VAL A 11 4.51 7.32 1.05
C VAL A 11 3.29 8.23 0.98
N ARG A 12 3.13 8.98 -0.12
CA ARG A 12 1.99 9.89 -0.30
C ARG A 12 0.66 9.11 -0.34
N LEU A 13 0.58 8.06 -1.16
CA LEU A 13 -0.67 7.34 -1.39
C LEU A 13 -1.00 6.43 -0.20
N LEU A 14 -0.09 5.55 0.20
CA LEU A 14 -0.30 4.68 1.37
C LEU A 14 -0.47 5.50 2.65
N GLY A 15 0.25 6.62 2.81
CA GLY A 15 0.06 7.53 3.93
C GLY A 15 -1.32 8.20 3.95
N ALA A 16 -1.93 8.46 2.78
CA ALA A 16 -3.31 8.96 2.72
C ALA A 16 -4.32 7.90 3.19
N ASP A 17 -4.11 6.64 2.81
CA ASP A 17 -4.93 5.51 3.26
C ASP A 17 -4.82 5.29 4.76
N VAL A 18 -3.60 5.22 5.27
CA VAL A 18 -3.29 5.08 6.71
C VAL A 18 -3.93 6.22 7.49
N ARG A 19 -3.71 7.48 7.09
CA ARG A 19 -4.28 8.64 7.77
C ARG A 19 -5.81 8.56 7.87
N ARG A 20 -6.48 8.15 6.79
CA ARG A 20 -7.96 8.11 6.76
C ARG A 20 -8.56 6.93 7.52
N THR A 21 -7.85 5.81 7.60
CA THR A 21 -8.40 4.56 8.16
C THR A 21 -7.87 4.20 9.55
N LEU A 22 -6.61 4.53 9.84
CA LEU A 22 -5.92 4.21 11.09
C LEU A 22 -5.48 5.45 11.89
N GLY A 23 -5.52 6.63 11.27
CA GLY A 23 -5.08 7.88 11.87
C GLY A 23 -3.58 8.16 11.65
N GLU A 24 -3.07 9.23 12.28
CA GLU A 24 -1.70 9.72 12.03
C GLU A 24 -0.61 8.98 12.80
N GLY A 25 -0.98 8.19 13.82
CA GLY A 25 -0.04 7.53 14.74
C GLY A 25 0.90 6.51 14.08
N LEU A 26 0.53 5.99 12.90
CA LEU A 26 1.30 4.96 12.17
C LEU A 26 2.11 5.52 10.99
N LEU A 27 2.08 6.84 10.75
CA LEU A 27 2.81 7.44 9.63
C LEU A 27 4.34 7.37 9.81
N ALA A 28 4.82 7.36 11.05
CA ALA A 28 6.23 7.16 11.36
C ALA A 28 6.69 5.76 10.94
N GLU A 29 5.93 4.73 11.33
CA GLU A 29 6.20 3.33 10.99
C GLU A 29 6.15 3.09 9.47
N LEU A 30 5.18 3.70 8.78
CA LEU A 30 5.15 3.70 7.32
C LEU A 30 6.43 4.28 6.72
N SER A 31 6.92 5.39 7.28
CA SER A 31 8.15 6.03 6.79
C SER A 31 9.37 5.13 6.99
N ASP A 32 9.44 4.41 8.12
CA ASP A 32 10.52 3.47 8.43
C ASP A 32 10.49 2.24 7.49
N VAL A 33 9.31 1.69 7.21
CA VAL A 33 9.14 0.59 6.22
C VAL A 33 9.62 1.04 4.84
N VAL A 34 9.22 2.23 4.39
CA VAL A 34 9.64 2.75 3.08
C VAL A 34 11.14 3.00 3.04
N ALA A 35 11.74 3.56 4.09
CA ALA A 35 13.18 3.79 4.16
C ALA A 35 13.97 2.48 4.05
N ASN A 36 13.52 1.42 4.70
CA ASN A 36 14.12 0.09 4.60
C ASN A 36 14.06 -0.46 3.16
N ILE A 37 12.89 -0.39 2.51
CA ILE A 37 12.75 -0.84 1.12
C ILE A 37 13.55 0.04 0.16
N ASP A 38 13.62 1.36 0.37
CA ASP A 38 14.44 2.27 -0.45
C ASP A 38 15.94 1.94 -0.33
N GLU A 39 16.42 1.60 0.86
CA GLU A 39 17.81 1.16 1.08
C GLU A 39 18.09 -0.18 0.39
N LEU A 40 17.21 -1.17 0.57
CA LEU A 40 17.31 -2.45 -0.12
C LEU A 40 17.26 -2.27 -1.64
N ALA A 41 16.43 -1.34 -2.12
CA ALA A 41 16.26 -1.07 -3.53
C ALA A 41 17.57 -0.56 -4.18
N ARG A 42 18.30 0.32 -3.50
CA ARG A 42 19.59 0.84 -3.98
C ARG A 42 20.67 -0.24 -4.19
N GLY A 43 20.51 -1.41 -3.56
CA GLY A 43 21.44 -2.53 -3.69
C GLY A 43 21.12 -3.51 -4.83
N TRP A 44 19.99 -3.34 -5.53
CA TRP A 44 19.53 -4.27 -6.56
C TRP A 44 19.79 -3.70 -7.96
N ASP A 45 20.51 -4.45 -8.79
CA ASP A 45 20.81 -4.13 -10.19
C ASP A 45 19.64 -4.54 -11.13
N LYS A 46 18.42 -4.15 -10.77
CA LYS A 46 17.20 -4.41 -11.57
C LYS A 46 16.50 -3.10 -11.88
N ASP A 47 16.31 -2.83 -13.15
CA ASP A 47 15.60 -1.65 -13.64
C ASP A 47 14.26 -2.03 -14.29
N GLY A 48 13.27 -1.15 -14.17
CA GLY A 48 12.06 -1.19 -14.99
C GLY A 48 10.76 -1.27 -14.20
N ARG A 49 9.66 -1.50 -14.94
CA ARG A 49 8.31 -1.46 -14.38
C ARG A 49 8.07 -2.59 -13.37
N ASP A 50 8.55 -3.79 -13.68
CA ASP A 50 8.49 -4.96 -12.80
C ASP A 50 9.20 -4.70 -11.46
N TYR A 51 10.22 -3.85 -11.47
CA TYR A 51 10.96 -3.48 -10.27
C TYR A 51 10.21 -2.46 -9.40
N GLN A 52 9.59 -1.45 -10.02
CA GLN A 52 8.68 -0.52 -9.33
C GLN A 52 7.52 -1.30 -8.68
N GLU A 53 6.83 -2.15 -9.44
CA GLU A 53 5.70 -2.95 -8.96
C GLU A 53 6.11 -3.85 -7.79
N TYR A 54 7.29 -4.47 -7.86
CA TYR A 54 7.84 -5.27 -6.76
C TYR A 54 8.07 -4.45 -5.49
N CYS A 55 8.73 -3.30 -5.59
CA CYS A 55 9.01 -2.45 -4.44
C CYS A 55 7.72 -1.88 -3.82
N GLU A 56 6.76 -1.46 -4.66
CA GLU A 56 5.45 -1.00 -4.19
C GLU A 56 4.71 -2.10 -3.44
N GLN A 57 4.60 -3.29 -4.04
CA GLN A 57 3.95 -4.44 -3.40
C GLN A 57 4.61 -4.74 -2.05
N ARG A 58 5.94 -4.77 -2.02
CA ARG A 58 6.70 -5.09 -0.82
C ARG A 58 6.51 -4.08 0.30
N VAL A 59 6.48 -2.78 0.00
CA VAL A 59 6.18 -1.75 1.02
C VAL A 59 4.78 -1.94 1.59
N VAL A 60 3.79 -2.15 0.72
CA VAL A 60 2.39 -2.28 1.16
C VAL A 60 2.22 -3.54 2.00
N ASP A 61 2.78 -4.68 1.56
CA ASP A 61 2.73 -5.95 2.28
C ASP A 61 3.42 -5.87 3.65
N ASP A 62 4.64 -5.35 3.71
CA ASP A 62 5.41 -5.24 4.96
C ASP A 62 4.69 -4.30 5.95
N PHE A 63 4.07 -3.21 5.47
CA PHE A 63 3.28 -2.32 6.32
C PHE A 63 1.95 -2.97 6.76
N GLN A 64 1.23 -3.66 5.88
CA GLN A 64 0.03 -4.41 6.26
C GLN A 64 0.36 -5.45 7.33
N GLN A 65 1.44 -6.21 7.15
CA GLN A 65 1.88 -7.20 8.11
C GLN A 65 2.22 -6.56 9.46
N TYR A 66 2.91 -5.41 9.47
CA TYR A 66 3.16 -4.65 10.70
C TYR A 66 1.85 -4.29 11.44
N VAL A 67 0.84 -3.79 10.73
CA VAL A 67 -0.45 -3.42 11.33
C VAL A 67 -1.19 -4.63 11.93
N LEU A 68 -1.13 -5.77 11.23
CA LEU A 68 -1.74 -7.02 11.67
C LEU A 68 -1.01 -7.61 12.89
N ASP A 69 0.32 -7.64 12.85
CA ASP A 69 1.17 -8.22 13.91
C ASP A 69 1.15 -7.37 15.18
N THR A 70 1.09 -6.04 15.06
CA THR A 70 0.93 -5.13 16.21
C THR A 70 -0.47 -5.15 16.82
N HIS A 71 -1.41 -5.90 16.21
CA HIS A 71 -2.83 -5.93 16.60
C HIS A 71 -3.49 -4.55 16.62
N THR A 72 -2.91 -3.57 15.91
CA THR A 72 -3.48 -2.23 15.80
C THR A 72 -4.81 -2.28 15.05
N HIS A 73 -4.91 -3.16 14.05
CA HIS A 73 -6.16 -3.50 13.39
C HIS A 73 -6.06 -4.91 12.77
N THR A 74 -6.90 -5.84 13.20
CA THR A 74 -6.76 -7.28 12.87
C THR A 74 -7.16 -7.68 11.46
N THR A 75 -7.80 -6.78 10.71
CA THR A 75 -8.27 -7.01 9.33
C THR A 75 -7.99 -5.83 8.40
N TRP A 76 -6.90 -5.09 8.61
CA TRP A 76 -6.66 -3.86 7.84
C TRP A 76 -6.03 -4.09 6.46
N PRO A 77 -6.48 -3.38 5.41
CA PRO A 77 -7.74 -2.61 5.34
C PRO A 77 -8.97 -3.51 5.29
N PRO A 78 -10.08 -3.20 5.98
CA PRO A 78 -11.24 -4.07 5.99
C PRO A 78 -11.91 -4.14 4.61
N CYS A 79 -12.23 -5.35 4.15
CA CYS A 79 -12.98 -5.51 2.91
C CYS A 79 -14.46 -5.13 3.10
N PRO A 80 -15.02 -4.16 2.33
CA PRO A 80 -16.42 -3.75 2.47
C PRO A 80 -17.41 -4.83 1.99
N ARG A 81 -16.95 -5.75 1.14
CA ARG A 81 -17.75 -6.87 0.63
C ARG A 81 -17.77 -8.05 1.60
N HIS A 82 -16.70 -8.23 2.38
CA HIS A 82 -16.52 -9.35 3.29
C HIS A 82 -15.80 -8.89 4.57
N PRO A 83 -16.49 -8.68 5.69
CA PRO A 83 -15.90 -8.05 6.89
C PRO A 83 -14.83 -8.91 7.61
N ASN A 84 -14.57 -10.12 7.14
CA ASN A 84 -13.74 -11.12 7.82
C ASN A 84 -12.32 -11.25 7.25
N HIS A 85 -11.92 -10.43 6.28
CA HIS A 85 -10.56 -10.45 5.76
C HIS A 85 -10.08 -9.05 5.36
N PRO A 86 -8.76 -8.82 5.41
CA PRO A 86 -8.18 -7.61 4.84
C PRO A 86 -8.30 -7.60 3.31
N LEU A 87 -8.24 -6.41 2.73
CA LEU A 87 -7.93 -6.20 1.32
C LEU A 87 -6.45 -6.48 1.08
N GLU A 88 -6.14 -6.93 -0.13
CA GLU A 88 -4.76 -7.13 -0.60
C GLU A 88 -4.44 -6.07 -1.64
N TYR A 89 -3.25 -5.50 -1.60
CA TYR A 89 -2.80 -4.61 -2.68
C TYR A 89 -2.32 -5.43 -3.87
N ALA A 90 -2.65 -4.97 -5.07
CA ALA A 90 -2.17 -5.56 -6.32
C ALA A 90 -1.50 -4.48 -7.17
N ALA A 91 -0.16 -4.44 -7.13
CA ALA A 91 0.65 -3.42 -7.81
C ALA A 91 0.39 -3.35 -9.33
N GLU A 92 0.12 -4.49 -9.98
CA GLU A 92 -0.23 -4.56 -11.40
C GLU A 92 -1.47 -3.72 -11.77
N SER A 93 -2.38 -3.54 -10.81
CA SER A 93 -3.65 -2.83 -10.96
C SER A 93 -3.70 -1.52 -10.18
N ASP A 94 -2.64 -1.21 -9.42
CA ASP A 94 -2.53 -0.07 -8.50
C ASP A 94 -3.74 0.06 -7.55
N ALA A 95 -4.26 -1.08 -7.08
CA ALA A 95 -5.52 -1.14 -6.35
C ALA A 95 -5.51 -2.10 -5.17
N TRP A 96 -6.30 -1.74 -4.16
CA TRP A 96 -6.80 -2.61 -3.11
C TRP A 96 -7.87 -3.52 -3.67
N CYS A 97 -7.63 -4.82 -3.59
CA CYS A 97 -8.47 -5.88 -4.13
C CYS A 97 -9.00 -6.77 -3.02
N CYS A 98 -10.18 -7.33 -3.26
CA CYS A 98 -10.74 -8.37 -2.41
C CYS A 98 -10.10 -9.72 -2.79
N PRO A 99 -9.39 -10.41 -1.89
CA PRO A 99 -8.77 -11.71 -2.20
C PRO A 99 -9.77 -12.83 -2.52
N ARG A 100 -11.05 -12.68 -2.12
CA ARG A 100 -12.07 -13.70 -2.37
C ARG A 100 -12.67 -13.67 -3.77
N ASP A 101 -12.94 -12.49 -4.30
CA ASP A 101 -13.64 -12.31 -5.58
C ASP A 101 -12.84 -11.52 -6.62
N GLY A 102 -11.64 -11.04 -6.26
CA GLY A 102 -10.75 -10.28 -7.14
C GLY A 102 -11.24 -8.88 -7.46
N ALA A 103 -12.31 -8.39 -6.81
CA ALA A 103 -12.85 -7.08 -7.11
C ALA A 103 -11.89 -5.98 -6.64
N ALA A 104 -11.50 -5.08 -7.55
CA ALA A 104 -10.82 -3.84 -7.21
C ALA A 104 -11.79 -2.93 -6.45
N ILE A 105 -11.42 -2.57 -5.22
CA ILE A 105 -12.25 -1.79 -4.28
C ILE A 105 -11.87 -0.31 -4.33
N ALA A 106 -10.57 -0.02 -4.26
CA ALA A 106 -10.06 1.36 -4.27
C ALA A 106 -8.64 1.39 -4.82
N PRO A 107 -8.21 2.45 -5.52
CA PRO A 107 -6.80 2.63 -5.84
C PRO A 107 -5.97 2.85 -4.57
N LEU A 108 -4.65 2.70 -4.65
CA LEU A 108 -3.76 3.10 -3.56
C LEU A 108 -3.93 4.61 -3.28
N GLY A 109 -4.11 4.98 -2.01
CA GLY A 109 -4.47 6.34 -1.60
C GLY A 109 -5.95 6.68 -1.74
N GLY A 110 -6.78 5.73 -2.16
CA GLY A 110 -8.22 5.87 -2.34
C GLY A 110 -9.08 5.34 -1.20
N LEU A 111 -8.51 4.71 -0.16
CA LEU A 111 -9.29 4.19 0.96
C LEU A 111 -9.97 5.32 1.73
N GLY A 112 -11.23 5.09 2.12
CA GLY A 112 -12.05 6.08 2.82
C GLY A 112 -12.57 7.23 1.94
N LEU A 113 -12.30 7.22 0.63
CA LEU A 113 -12.98 8.10 -0.31
C LEU A 113 -14.35 7.52 -0.71
N PRO A 114 -15.35 8.38 -0.97
CA PRO A 114 -16.60 7.93 -1.58
C PRO A 114 -16.32 7.32 -2.96
N GLU A 115 -17.05 6.26 -3.30
CA GLU A 115 -16.95 5.54 -4.56
C GLU A 115 -16.98 6.52 -5.75
N GLY A 116 -15.89 6.62 -6.52
CA GLY A 116 -15.76 7.52 -7.67
C GLY A 116 -14.82 8.72 -7.51
N ALA A 117 -14.30 9.02 -6.32
CA ALA A 117 -13.24 10.01 -6.15
C ALA A 117 -11.88 9.39 -6.49
N ARG A 118 -11.40 9.58 -7.72
CA ARG A 118 -10.01 9.25 -8.07
C ARG A 118 -9.06 10.12 -7.27
N PRO A 119 -8.01 9.57 -6.63
CA PRO A 119 -6.93 10.38 -6.08
C PRO A 119 -6.27 11.11 -7.24
N GLY A 120 -6.34 12.45 -7.23
CA GLY A 120 -5.76 13.29 -8.28
C GLY A 120 -4.25 13.10 -8.35
N GLY A 121 -3.74 12.99 -9.59
CA GLY A 121 -2.33 12.77 -9.93
C GLY A 121 -1.38 13.73 -9.23
#